data_AF-A0A6G2DFW1-F1
#
_entry.id   AF-A0A6G2DFW1-F1
#
_cell.length_a   1.000
_cell.length_b   1.000
_cell.length_c   1.000
_cell.angle_alpha   90.00
_cell.angle_beta   90.00
_cell.angle_gamma   90.00
#
_symmetry.space_group_name_H-M   'P 1'
#
loop_
_entity.id
_entity.type
_entity.pdbx_description
1 polymer ?
#
loop_
_entity_poly.entity_id
_entity_poly.type
_entity_poly.pdbx_seq_one_letter_code
_entity_poly.pdbx_strand_id
1 'polypeptide(L)'
;FSDVHVRGYYPNYAKRYFKENDINIEFAAEDAELLKNYTVDFLSFSYYMSVTQSALPTQYNSGEGNIIGGLVNPYLESSEWGWQIDPIGLRIILNRYYDRYQIPLF
;
A
#
# COMPACT_ATOMS: atom_id res chain seq x y z
N PHE A 1 -6.26 1.86 0.27
CA PHE A 1 -7.22 0.80 -0.08
C PHE A 1 -7.69 0.03 1.15
N SER A 2 -6.82 -0.71 1.84
CA SER A 2 -7.25 -1.66 2.89
C SER A 2 -8.06 -1.05 4.05
N ASP A 3 -7.82 0.21 4.46
CA ASP A 3 -8.67 0.87 5.46
C ASP A 3 -10.16 0.92 5.05
N VAL A 4 -10.45 1.11 3.76
CA VAL A 4 -11.83 1.13 3.24
C VAL A 4 -12.43 -0.26 3.32
N HIS A 5 -11.72 -1.30 2.84
CA HIS A 5 -12.25 -2.67 2.83
C HIS A 5 -12.37 -3.29 4.22
N VAL A 6 -11.43 -2.98 5.12
CA VAL A 6 -11.33 -3.63 6.44
C VAL A 6 -12.04 -2.84 7.53
N ARG A 7 -12.03 -1.50 7.47
CA ARG A 7 -12.64 -0.65 8.51
C ARG A 7 -13.92 0.06 8.05
N GLY A 8 -14.18 0.05 6.75
CA GLY A 8 -15.41 0.58 6.16
C GLY A 8 -15.46 2.09 6.03
N TYR A 9 -14.31 2.77 5.94
CA TYR A 9 -14.29 4.23 5.74
C TYR A 9 -12.99 4.72 5.10
N TYR A 10 -13.08 5.86 4.41
CA TYR A 10 -11.90 6.58 3.93
C TYR A 10 -11.12 7.20 5.10
N PRO A 11 -9.83 6.90 5.27
CA PRO A 11 -9.03 7.51 6.31
C PRO A 11 -8.85 9.01 6.07
N ASN A 12 -8.69 9.78 7.14
CA ASN A 12 -8.63 11.25 7.07
C ASN A 12 -7.49 11.79 6.18
N TYR A 13 -6.36 11.08 6.12
CA TYR A 13 -5.25 11.48 5.23
C TYR A 13 -5.65 11.43 3.74
N ALA A 14 -6.51 10.48 3.34
CA ALA A 14 -6.99 10.38 1.97
C ALA A 14 -7.97 11.51 1.66
N LYS A 15 -8.89 11.81 2.58
CA LYS A 15 -9.82 12.94 2.44
C LYS A 15 -9.08 14.28 2.29
N ARG A 16 -8.01 14.47 3.08
CA ARG A 16 -7.12 15.64 2.95
C ARG A 16 -6.45 15.68 1.58
N TYR A 17 -5.88 14.56 1.12
CA TYR A 17 -5.24 14.48 -0.20
C TYR A 17 -6.21 14.82 -1.32
N PHE A 18 -7.44 14.31 -1.29
CA PHE A 18 -8.47 14.65 -2.28
C PHE A 18 -8.76 16.15 -2.32
N LYS A 19 -8.95 16.77 -1.14
CA LYS A 19 -9.16 18.21 -1.03
C LYS A 19 -7.98 19.03 -1.58
N GLU A 20 -6.75 18.63 -1.27
CA GLU A 20 -5.53 19.34 -1.70
C GLU A 20 -5.27 19.24 -3.20
N ASN A 21 -5.85 18.23 -3.88
CA ASN A 21 -5.65 17.97 -5.30
C ASN A 21 -6.92 18.18 -6.14
N ASP A 22 -7.96 18.81 -5.57
CA ASP A 22 -9.27 19.04 -6.22
C ASP A 22 -9.89 17.77 -6.81
N ILE A 23 -9.74 16.65 -6.10
CA ILE A 23 -10.32 15.37 -6.48
C ILE A 23 -11.71 15.27 -5.84
N ASN A 24 -12.74 15.34 -6.67
CA ASN A 24 -14.13 15.20 -6.25
C ASN A 24 -14.62 13.78 -6.54
N ILE A 25 -15.01 13.08 -5.48
CA ILE A 25 -15.57 11.73 -5.57
C ILE A 25 -17.08 11.86 -5.33
N GLU A 26 -17.88 11.44 -6.30
CA GLU A 26 -19.31 11.26 -6.09
C GLU A 26 -19.51 10.17 -5.04
N PHE A 27 -20.22 10.52 -3.96
CA PHE A 27 -20.41 9.66 -2.80
C PHE A 27 -21.87 9.78 -2.36
N ALA A 28 -22.64 8.71 -2.55
CA ALA A 28 -24.06 8.67 -2.25
C ALA A 28 -24.30 8.71 -0.73
N ALA A 29 -25.53 9.02 -0.33
CA ALA A 29 -25.89 9.12 1.09
C ALA A 29 -25.70 7.80 1.84
N GLU A 30 -25.91 6.67 1.14
CA GLU A 30 -25.87 5.31 1.67
C GLU A 30 -24.46 4.71 1.65
N ASP A 31 -23.51 5.26 0.88
CA ASP A 31 -22.19 4.65 0.68
C ASP A 31 -21.40 4.52 1.98
N ALA A 32 -21.52 5.49 2.90
CA ALA A 32 -20.84 5.43 4.18
C ALA A 32 -21.33 4.25 5.03
N GLU A 33 -22.64 3.99 5.00
CA GLU A 33 -23.25 2.90 5.75
C GLU A 33 -22.92 1.54 5.11
N LEU A 34 -22.99 1.45 3.78
CA LEU A 34 -22.62 0.23 3.04
C LEU A 34 -21.17 -0.16 3.30
N LEU A 35 -20.23 0.78 3.19
CA LEU A 35 -18.82 0.51 3.48
C LEU A 35 -18.62 0.05 4.93
N LYS A 36 -19.35 0.64 5.88
CA LYS A 36 -19.20 0.33 7.31
C LYS A 36 -19.73 -1.05 7.68
N ASN A 37 -20.83 -1.47 7.06
CA ASN A 37 -21.55 -2.69 7.42
C ASN A 37 -21.05 -3.94 6.68
N TYR A 38 -20.34 -3.78 5.56
CA TYR A 38 -19.90 -4.90 4.70
C TYR A 38 -18.38 -4.93 4.53
N THR A 39 -17.64 -5.10 5.62
CA THR A 39 -16.18 -5.25 5.61
C THR A 39 -15.74 -6.70 5.35
N VAL A 40 -14.50 -6.88 4.89
CA VAL A 40 -13.94 -8.20 4.59
C VAL A 40 -13.57 -8.99 5.85
N ASP A 41 -13.65 -10.32 5.78
CA ASP A 41 -13.26 -11.24 6.87
C ASP A 41 -11.74 -11.46 6.98
N PHE A 42 -11.01 -11.27 5.88
CA PHE A 42 -9.56 -11.39 5.81
C PHE A 42 -8.97 -10.36 4.83
N LEU A 43 -7.71 -9.99 5.05
CA LEU A 43 -6.98 -9.12 4.14
C LEU A 43 -6.13 -9.95 3.19
N SER A 44 -6.56 -10.06 1.93
CA SER A 44 -5.74 -10.62 0.86
C SER A 44 -4.70 -9.62 0.38
N PHE A 45 -3.44 -10.02 0.23
CA PHE A 45 -2.41 -9.14 -0.33
C PHE A 45 -1.35 -9.90 -1.15
N SER A 46 -0.82 -9.24 -2.17
CA SER A 46 0.31 -9.75 -2.94
C SER A 46 1.62 -9.14 -2.43
N TYR A 47 2.66 -9.95 -2.28
CA TYR A 47 4.00 -9.49 -1.97
C TYR A 47 5.02 -10.10 -2.94
N TYR A 48 5.83 -9.24 -3.54
CA TYR A 48 6.91 -9.64 -4.45
C TYR A 48 8.25 -9.09 -3.98
N MET A 49 8.29 -7.80 -3.62
CA MET A 49 9.48 -7.09 -3.18
C MET A 49 9.11 -5.91 -2.27
N SER A 50 10.08 -5.37 -1.53
CA SER A 50 9.97 -4.05 -0.92
C SER A 50 10.57 -2.97 -1.81
N VAL A 51 10.20 -1.71 -1.56
CA VAL A 51 10.74 -0.54 -2.27
C VAL A 51 11.27 0.46 -1.26
N THR A 52 12.49 0.93 -1.48
CA THR A 52 13.09 2.02 -0.69
C THR A 52 12.72 3.35 -1.33
N GLN A 53 12.30 4.32 -0.54
CA GLN A 53 11.89 5.65 -1.00
C GLN A 53 12.85 6.71 -0.46
N SER A 54 13.05 7.79 -1.22
CA SER A 54 13.84 8.96 -0.80
C SER A 54 13.00 10.22 -0.99
N ALA A 55 13.19 11.20 -0.12
CA ALA A 55 12.55 12.51 -0.26
C ALA A 55 13.06 13.31 -1.47
N LEU A 56 14.10 12.83 -2.16
CA LEU A 56 14.67 13.42 -3.36
C LEU A 56 14.36 12.52 -4.56
N PRO A 57 13.29 12.80 -5.33
CA PRO A 57 12.91 12.01 -6.50
C PRO A 57 13.99 11.95 -7.57
N THR A 58 14.89 12.93 -7.62
CA THR A 58 16.04 12.96 -8.53
C THR A 58 17.04 11.83 -8.30
N GLN A 59 16.97 11.16 -7.14
CA GLN A 59 17.81 10.00 -6.82
C GLN A 59 17.20 8.68 -7.28
N TYR A 60 15.97 8.68 -7.80
CA TYR A 60 15.26 7.46 -8.13
C TYR A 60 15.91 6.83 -9.36
N ASN A 61 16.39 5.60 -9.19
CA ASN A 61 16.96 4.82 -10.27
C ASN A 61 15.84 3.93 -10.81
N SER A 62 15.22 4.36 -11.91
CA SER A 62 14.35 3.50 -12.71
C SER A 62 15.25 2.44 -13.37
N GLY A 63 15.49 1.32 -12.69
CA GLY A 63 16.17 0.18 -13.30
C GLY A 63 15.37 -0.32 -14.52
N GLU A 64 16.04 -0.95 -15.48
CA GLU A 64 15.45 -1.35 -16.78
C GLU A 64 14.18 -2.22 -16.67
N GLY A 65 13.95 -2.90 -15.54
CA GLY A 65 12.75 -3.70 -15.26
C GLY A 65 11.89 -3.21 -14.08
N ASN A 66 12.27 -2.13 -13.39
CA ASN A 66 11.54 -1.66 -12.21
C ASN A 66 10.46 -0.65 -12.61
N ILE A 67 9.23 -1.15 -12.83
CA ILE A 67 8.04 -0.34 -13.12
C ILE A 67 7.67 0.56 -11.91
N ILE A 68 8.14 0.19 -10.71
CA ILE A 68 7.83 0.89 -9.47
C ILE A 68 9.00 1.80 -9.10
N GLY A 69 8.83 3.11 -9.26
CA GLY A 69 9.84 4.10 -8.90
C GLY A 69 10.34 3.99 -7.45
N GLY A 70 11.59 4.34 -7.21
CA GLY A 70 12.22 4.28 -5.88
C GLY A 70 13.74 4.20 -5.98
N LEU A 71 14.37 3.95 -4.84
CA LEU A 71 15.79 3.62 -4.75
C LEU A 71 16.01 2.11 -4.76
N VAL A 72 17.09 1.68 -5.42
CA VAL A 72 17.65 0.34 -5.23
C VAL A 72 18.26 0.28 -3.83
N ASN A 73 17.89 -0.73 -3.05
CA ASN A 73 18.42 -0.93 -1.72
C ASN A 73 19.78 -1.66 -1.84
N PRO A 74 20.91 -1.04 -1.46
CA PRO A 74 22.23 -1.65 -1.58
C PRO A 74 22.44 -2.87 -0.68
N TYR A 75 21.51 -3.13 0.24
CA TYR A 75 21.55 -4.26 1.16
C TYR A 75 20.75 -5.48 0.67
N LEU A 76 20.12 -5.40 -0.51
CA LEU A 76 19.33 -6.48 -1.09
C LEU A 76 19.87 -6.89 -2.46
N GLU A 77 19.85 -8.19 -2.72
CA GLU A 77 20.11 -8.73 -4.04
C GLU A 77 18.95 -8.45 -4.99
N SER A 78 19.23 -8.44 -6.30
CA SER A 78 18.22 -8.28 -7.34
C SER A 78 18.10 -9.55 -8.17
N SER A 79 16.89 -9.85 -8.63
CA SER A 79 16.68 -10.81 -9.72
C SER A 79 17.29 -10.28 -11.02
N GLU A 80 17.35 -11.14 -12.03
CA GLU A 80 17.79 -10.75 -13.38
C GLU A 80 16.93 -9.61 -13.96
N TRP A 81 15.67 -9.47 -13.52
CA TRP A 81 14.73 -8.43 -13.98
C TRP A 81 14.76 -7.18 -13.08
N GLY A 82 15.74 -7.07 -12.19
CA GLY A 82 15.94 -5.91 -11.32
C GLY A 82 14.98 -5.84 -10.13
N TRP A 83 14.24 -6.90 -9.82
CA TRP A 83 13.36 -6.94 -8.64
C TRP A 83 14.16 -7.27 -7.40
N GLN A 84 13.99 -6.47 -6.35
CA GLN A 84 14.71 -6.62 -5.09
C GLN A 84 14.18 -7.84 -4.31
N ILE A 85 15.06 -8.76 -3.94
CA ILE A 85 14.70 -9.98 -3.23
C ILE A 85 14.72 -9.70 -1.72
N ASP A 86 13.52 -9.58 -1.12
CA ASP A 86 13.39 -9.21 0.30
C ASP A 86 12.43 -10.14 1.08
N PRO A 87 12.92 -11.28 1.59
CA PRO A 87 12.08 -12.16 2.40
C PRO A 87 11.70 -11.55 3.76
N ILE A 88 12.49 -10.62 4.31
CA ILE A 88 12.20 -9.98 5.60
C ILE A 88 11.08 -8.95 5.46
N GLY A 89 11.01 -8.26 4.31
CA GLY A 89 9.93 -7.35 3.98
C GLY A 89 8.55 -8.00 4.03
N LEU A 90 8.42 -9.27 3.64
CA LEU A 90 7.19 -10.04 3.82
C LEU A 90 6.79 -10.16 5.30
N ARG A 91 7.74 -10.52 6.17
CA ARG A 91 7.49 -10.58 7.62
C ARG A 91 7.11 -9.22 8.18
N ILE A 92 7.75 -8.14 7.74
CA ILE A 92 7.44 -6.77 8.16
C ILE A 92 6.00 -6.41 7.79
N ILE A 93 5.57 -6.71 6.56
CA ILE A 93 4.23 -6.32 6.11
C ILE A 93 3.13 -7.16 6.78
N LEU A 94 3.39 -8.46 7.01
CA LEU A 94 2.50 -9.33 7.79
C LEU A 94 2.26 -8.76 9.20
N ASN A 95 3.33 -8.43 9.94
CA ASN A 95 3.20 -7.83 11.26
C ASN A 95 2.44 -6.50 11.20
N ARG A 96 2.82 -5.60 10.28
CA ARG A 96 2.19 -4.28 10.15
C ARG A 96 0.70 -4.36 9.83
N TYR A 97 0.30 -5.27 8.94
CA TYR A 97 -1.10 -5.45 8.58
C TYR A 97 -1.89 -6.05 9.73
N TYR A 98 -1.37 -7.09 10.38
CA TYR A 98 -2.04 -7.67 11.52
C TYR A 98 -2.16 -6.66 12.66
N ASP A 99 -1.07 -5.96 13.02
CA ASP A 99 -1.07 -4.90 14.04
C ASP A 99 -2.14 -3.83 13.76
N ARG A 100 -2.26 -3.40 12.50
CA ARG A 100 -3.22 -2.37 12.09
C ARG A 100 -4.66 -2.87 12.08
N TYR A 101 -4.93 -4.08 11.63
CA TYR A 101 -6.27 -4.52 11.27
C TYR A 101 -6.84 -5.63 12.14
N GLN A 102 -5.99 -6.44 12.77
CA GLN A 102 -6.37 -7.54 13.67
C GLN A 102 -7.36 -8.54 13.03
N ILE A 103 -7.22 -8.77 11.72
CA ILE A 103 -7.96 -9.80 10.97
C ILE A 103 -6.97 -10.76 10.29
N PRO A 104 -7.40 -11.99 9.92
CA PRO A 104 -6.57 -12.92 9.16
C PRO A 104 -5.99 -12.30 7.89
N LEU A 105 -4.78 -12.74 7.52
CA LEU A 105 -4.08 -12.32 6.31
C LEU A 105 -3.96 -13.51 5.36
N PHE A 106 -4.11 -13.27 4.06
CA PHE A 106 -4.01 -14.30 3.02
C PHE A 106 -3.18 -13.82 1.81
#